data_AF-A0A9E5RE74-F1
#
_entry.id   AF-A0A9E5RE74-F1
#
_cell.length_a   1.000
_cell.length_b   1.000
_cell.length_c   1.000
_cell.angle_alpha   90.00
_cell.angle_beta   90.00
_cell.angle_gamma   90.00
#
_symmetry.space_group_name_H-M   'P 1'
#
loop_
_entity.id
_entity.type
_entity.pdbx_description
1 polymer ?
#
loop_
_entity_poly.entity_id
_entity_poly.type
_entity_poly.pdbx_seq_one_letter_code
_entity_poly.pdbx_strand_id
1 'polypeptide(L)'
;MLLSSLTSTLGKFLRGLLLAAVGLIFVAQVSAAPAYATSVYSMPNLTAGDSTWIVDEAEILSRLSEGKISGDLEKLAQATGNEVRFVTLHRLDYGETIQSFADKLFEQWFPTPEAQANQTLLVLDNVTNNVAVRTGDRVKATLTDEIAQSVAQETVMVPLRQDNKYNQAFLDASDRLVAVLSGQPDPGPPVVENTVLVEGTFATPEDTEKSNATVWVVGFLIAATVIPMATYYLYQILQG
;
A
#
# COMPACT_ATOMS: atom_id res chain seq x y z
N MET A 1 -37.74 -10.09 58.35
CA MET A 1 -36.27 -10.30 58.37
C MET A 1 -35.72 -10.95 57.10
N LEU A 2 -36.53 -11.69 56.31
CA LEU A 2 -36.07 -12.36 55.09
C LEU A 2 -35.95 -11.45 53.85
N LEU A 3 -36.80 -10.41 53.72
CA LEU A 3 -36.80 -9.52 52.54
C LEU A 3 -35.57 -8.59 52.45
N SER A 4 -35.00 -8.15 53.60
CA SER A 4 -33.82 -7.26 53.60
C SER A 4 -32.50 -8.00 53.31
N SER A 5 -32.47 -9.32 53.57
CA SER A 5 -31.30 -10.15 53.27
C SER A 5 -31.15 -10.40 51.76
N LEU A 6 -32.27 -10.52 51.04
CA LEU A 6 -32.31 -10.80 49.61
C LEU A 6 -31.84 -9.61 48.76
N THR A 7 -32.23 -8.39 49.13
CA THR A 7 -31.80 -7.14 48.46
C THR A 7 -30.31 -6.84 48.66
N SER A 8 -29.76 -7.21 49.82
CA SER A 8 -28.32 -7.10 50.13
C SER A 8 -27.47 -8.06 49.30
N THR A 9 -27.88 -9.31 49.13
CA THR A 9 -27.19 -10.29 48.28
C THR A 9 -27.26 -9.94 46.80
N LEU A 10 -28.40 -9.43 46.31
CA LEU A 10 -28.56 -9.05 44.91
C LEU A 10 -27.68 -7.83 44.55
N GLY A 11 -27.58 -6.84 45.46
CA GLY A 11 -26.69 -5.69 45.29
C GLY A 11 -25.20 -6.04 45.32
N LYS A 12 -24.80 -7.06 46.10
CA LYS A 12 -23.42 -7.58 46.12
C LYS A 12 -23.08 -8.32 44.82
N PHE A 13 -24.02 -9.09 44.27
CA PHE A 13 -23.87 -9.74 42.96
C PHE A 13 -23.77 -8.74 41.81
N LEU A 14 -24.63 -7.72 41.78
CA LEU A 14 -24.58 -6.65 40.78
C LEU A 14 -23.28 -5.83 40.84
N ARG A 15 -22.76 -5.55 42.05
CA ARG A 15 -21.44 -4.91 42.22
C ARG A 15 -20.29 -5.79 41.75
N GLY A 16 -20.34 -7.09 42.01
CA GLY A 16 -19.36 -8.06 41.51
C GLY A 16 -19.34 -8.13 39.98
N LEU A 17 -20.52 -8.14 39.35
CA LEU A 17 -20.66 -8.14 37.88
C LEU A 17 -20.15 -6.83 37.27
N LEU A 18 -20.45 -5.68 37.88
CA LEU A 18 -19.94 -4.37 37.44
C LEU A 18 -18.42 -4.27 37.56
N LEU A 19 -17.84 -4.75 38.66
CA LEU A 19 -16.38 -4.79 38.84
C LEU A 19 -15.70 -5.73 37.84
N ALA A 20 -16.31 -6.88 37.53
CA ALA A 20 -15.81 -7.80 36.52
C ALA A 20 -15.87 -7.19 35.10
N ALA A 21 -16.95 -6.49 34.77
CA ALA A 21 -17.09 -5.81 33.47
C ALA A 21 -16.09 -4.66 33.31
N VAL A 22 -15.87 -3.86 34.36
CA VAL A 22 -14.84 -2.80 34.35
C VAL A 22 -13.44 -3.40 34.23
N GLY A 23 -13.16 -4.52 34.90
CA GLY A 23 -11.90 -5.25 34.76
C GLY A 23 -11.67 -5.79 33.35
N LEU A 24 -12.70 -6.32 32.69
CA LEU A 24 -12.62 -6.82 31.32
C LEU A 24 -12.32 -5.70 30.31
N ILE A 25 -12.94 -4.53 30.50
CA ILE A 25 -12.68 -3.34 29.68
C ILE A 25 -11.23 -2.87 29.89
N PHE A 26 -10.72 -2.88 31.12
CA PHE A 26 -9.34 -2.45 31.41
C PHE A 26 -8.28 -3.40 30.80
N VAL A 27 -8.55 -4.71 30.77
CA VAL A 27 -7.66 -5.69 30.11
C VAL A 27 -7.65 -5.53 28.59
N ALA A 28 -8.78 -5.18 27.98
CA ALA A 28 -8.88 -4.94 26.54
C ALA A 28 -8.11 -3.68 26.09
N GLN A 29 -7.89 -2.68 26.96
CA GLN A 29 -7.14 -1.45 26.64
C GLN A 29 -5.62 -1.64 26.63
N VAL A 30 -5.09 -2.77 27.13
CA VAL A 30 -3.63 -3.02 27.21
C VAL A 30 -3.09 -3.71 25.95
N SER A 31 -3.96 -4.10 25.01
CA SER A 31 -3.57 -4.77 23.76
C SER A 31 -3.40 -3.80 22.58
N ALA A 32 -3.09 -2.53 22.83
CA ALA A 32 -2.56 -1.66 21.78
C ALA A 32 -1.07 -2.00 21.63
N ALA A 33 -0.73 -2.76 20.59
CA ALA A 33 0.66 -2.97 20.22
C ALA A 33 1.34 -1.58 20.10
N PRO A 34 2.52 -1.38 20.70
CA PRO A 34 3.26 -0.14 20.50
C PRO A 34 3.50 0.01 19.00
N ALA A 35 2.93 1.07 18.41
CA ALA A 35 3.24 1.48 17.05
C ALA A 35 4.64 2.12 17.09
N TYR A 36 5.67 1.29 17.12
CA TYR A 36 7.04 1.75 16.97
C TYR A 36 7.17 2.32 15.56
N ALA A 37 7.43 3.62 15.49
CA ALA A 37 7.85 4.23 14.23
C ALA A 37 9.32 3.85 13.99
N THR A 38 9.65 3.56 12.72
CA THR A 38 10.99 3.15 12.32
C THR A 38 11.85 4.40 12.17
N SER A 39 12.88 4.50 13.02
CA SER A 39 13.88 5.57 12.95
C SER A 39 15.12 5.08 12.20
N VAL A 40 15.97 6.00 11.74
CA VAL A 40 17.24 5.63 11.09
C VAL A 40 18.15 4.83 12.05
N TYR A 41 18.02 5.05 13.36
CA TYR A 41 18.82 4.38 14.39
C TYR A 41 18.41 2.92 14.65
N SER A 42 17.22 2.50 14.22
CA SER A 42 16.82 1.09 14.31
C SER A 42 17.34 0.24 13.16
N MET A 43 17.89 0.85 12.11
CA MET A 43 18.46 0.12 10.98
C MET A 43 19.78 -0.56 11.36
N PRO A 44 20.09 -1.74 10.80
CA PRO A 44 21.40 -2.36 10.96
C PRO A 44 22.48 -1.40 10.48
N ASN A 45 23.66 -1.43 11.11
CA ASN A 45 24.78 -0.61 10.66
C ASN A 45 25.47 -1.30 9.48
N LEU A 46 25.29 -0.75 8.28
CA LEU A 46 25.94 -1.22 7.06
C LEU A 46 27.06 -0.28 6.65
N THR A 47 28.06 -0.84 6.01
CA THR A 47 29.23 -0.16 5.46
C THR A 47 29.45 -0.58 4.01
N ALA A 48 30.22 0.21 3.27
CA ALA A 48 30.58 -0.13 1.89
C ALA A 48 31.32 -1.48 1.86
N GLY A 49 30.92 -2.37 0.96
CA GLY A 49 31.45 -3.73 0.87
C GLY A 49 30.74 -4.79 1.73
N ASP A 50 29.77 -4.41 2.58
CA ASP A 50 28.98 -5.41 3.31
C ASP A 50 28.07 -6.21 2.36
N SER A 51 27.97 -7.52 2.60
CA SER A 51 27.17 -8.46 1.81
C SER A 51 25.66 -8.40 2.07
N THR A 52 25.20 -7.41 2.84
CA THR A 52 23.78 -7.19 3.11
C THR A 52 23.22 -6.24 2.06
N TRP A 53 22.48 -6.80 1.11
CA TRP A 53 21.88 -6.07 -0.01
C TRP A 53 20.45 -5.61 0.26
N ILE A 54 19.75 -6.27 1.18
CA ILE A 54 18.34 -6.02 1.47
C ILE A 54 18.15 -5.97 2.98
N VAL A 55 17.39 -4.97 3.44
CA VAL A 55 16.90 -4.82 4.81
C VAL A 55 15.37 -4.75 4.74
N ASP A 56 14.69 -5.87 4.95
CA ASP A 56 13.22 -5.97 4.87
C ASP A 56 12.55 -5.81 6.25
N GLU A 57 12.54 -4.59 6.82
CA GLU A 57 11.88 -4.36 8.13
C GLU A 57 10.35 -4.44 8.04
N ALA A 58 9.78 -4.31 6.84
CA ALA A 58 8.35 -4.40 6.64
C ALA A 58 7.83 -5.85 6.47
N GLU A 59 8.74 -6.83 6.36
CA GLU A 59 8.43 -8.25 6.08
C GLU A 59 7.50 -8.44 4.86
N ILE A 60 7.73 -7.67 3.79
CA ILE A 60 6.89 -7.69 2.57
C ILE A 60 7.53 -8.44 1.41
N LEU A 61 8.80 -8.82 1.51
CA LEU A 61 9.51 -9.56 0.48
C LEU A 61 9.52 -11.05 0.80
N SER A 62 9.31 -11.85 -0.24
CA SER A 62 9.46 -13.29 -0.14
C SER A 62 10.95 -13.64 -0.13
N ARG A 63 11.33 -14.69 0.62
CA ARG A 63 12.72 -15.19 0.63
C ARG A 63 13.26 -15.53 -0.76
N LEU A 64 12.39 -15.94 -1.68
CA LEU A 64 12.78 -16.23 -3.07
C LEU A 64 13.21 -14.94 -3.79
N SER A 65 12.40 -13.89 -3.68
CA SER A 65 12.72 -12.58 -4.24
C SER A 65 13.96 -11.98 -3.59
N GLU A 66 14.07 -12.05 -2.26
CA GLU A 66 15.25 -11.58 -1.53
C GLU A 66 16.53 -12.29 -2.02
N GLY A 67 16.48 -13.61 -2.17
CA GLY A 67 17.61 -14.40 -2.64
C GLY A 67 18.00 -14.08 -4.08
N LYS A 68 17.03 -13.91 -4.99
CA LYS A 68 17.29 -13.49 -6.37
C LYS A 68 17.91 -12.10 -6.43
N ILE A 69 17.27 -11.12 -5.80
CA ILE A 69 17.73 -9.73 -5.78
C ILE A 69 19.14 -9.66 -5.19
N SER A 70 19.36 -10.25 -4.01
CA SER A 70 20.67 -10.25 -3.36
C SER A 70 21.77 -10.84 -4.25
N GLY A 71 21.48 -11.96 -4.93
CA GLY A 71 22.44 -12.58 -5.83
C GLY A 71 22.73 -11.75 -7.09
N ASP A 72 21.76 -10.99 -7.59
CA ASP A 72 21.95 -10.12 -8.76
C ASP A 72 22.69 -8.83 -8.39
N LEU A 73 22.40 -8.25 -7.22
CA LEU A 73 23.12 -7.09 -6.68
C LEU A 73 24.56 -7.44 -6.29
N GLU A 74 24.81 -8.64 -5.74
CA GLU A 74 26.16 -9.13 -5.47
C GLU A 74 27.00 -9.23 -6.75
N LYS A 75 26.44 -9.82 -7.82
CA LYS A 75 27.13 -9.91 -9.12
C LYS A 75 27.41 -8.53 -9.70
N LEU A 76 26.47 -7.59 -9.58
CA LEU A 76 26.66 -6.21 -10.02
C LEU A 76 27.84 -5.56 -9.29
N ALA A 77 27.89 -5.68 -7.96
CA ALA A 77 28.96 -5.13 -7.14
C ALA A 77 30.32 -5.75 -7.49
N GLN A 78 30.39 -7.06 -7.71
CA GLN A 78 31.61 -7.74 -8.14
C GLN A 78 32.07 -7.31 -9.54
N ALA A 79 31.14 -7.08 -10.47
CA ALA A 79 31.46 -6.75 -11.86
C ALA A 79 31.83 -5.27 -12.06
N THR A 80 31.18 -4.36 -11.33
CA THR A 80 31.25 -2.91 -11.60
C THR A 80 31.79 -2.09 -10.43
N GLY A 81 31.76 -2.65 -9.22
CA GLY A 81 32.01 -1.91 -7.98
C GLY A 81 30.86 -1.00 -7.54
N ASN A 82 29.73 -0.98 -8.28
CA ASN A 82 28.51 -0.28 -7.87
C ASN A 82 27.71 -1.16 -6.91
N GLU A 83 27.35 -0.61 -5.76
CA GLU A 83 26.59 -1.31 -4.73
C GLU A 83 25.18 -0.72 -4.66
N VAL A 84 24.18 -1.59 -4.64
CA VAL A 84 22.77 -1.20 -4.51
C VAL A 84 22.23 -1.84 -3.25
N ARG A 85 21.51 -1.07 -2.42
CA ARG A 85 20.86 -1.56 -1.22
C ARG A 85 19.38 -1.20 -1.22
N PHE A 86 18.56 -2.17 -0.83
CA PHE A 86 17.12 -2.03 -0.73
C PHE A 86 16.67 -2.07 0.73
N VAL A 87 15.77 -1.15 1.08
CA VAL A 87 15.23 -1.04 2.43
C VAL A 87 13.72 -0.93 2.35
N THR A 88 13.02 -1.78 3.09
CA THR A 88 11.58 -1.64 3.31
C THR A 88 11.36 -1.23 4.76
N LEU A 89 10.32 -0.45 5.01
CA LEU A 89 9.90 -0.09 6.36
C LEU A 89 8.39 0.01 6.46
N HIS A 90 7.87 -0.23 7.66
CA HIS A 90 6.43 -0.20 7.87
C HIS A 90 5.88 1.20 8.09
N ARG A 91 6.63 2.07 8.78
CA ARG A 91 6.18 3.42 9.09
C ARG A 91 7.36 4.32 9.42
N LEU A 92 7.34 5.54 8.88
CA LEU A 92 8.27 6.60 9.24
C LEU A 92 7.87 7.32 10.54
N ASP A 93 8.86 7.91 11.21
CA ASP A 93 8.65 8.84 12.32
C ASP A 93 7.76 10.03 11.91
N TYR A 94 7.02 10.57 12.88
CA TYR A 94 6.12 11.69 12.60
C TYR A 94 6.88 12.93 12.10
N GLY A 95 6.50 13.43 10.93
CA GLY A 95 7.14 14.58 10.29
C GLY A 95 8.35 14.24 9.41
N GLU A 96 8.72 12.95 9.30
CA GLU A 96 9.77 12.46 8.40
C GLU A 96 9.19 12.10 7.02
N THR A 97 9.94 12.38 5.95
CA THR A 97 9.59 11.92 4.59
C THR A 97 10.48 10.76 4.16
N ILE A 98 10.05 9.99 3.16
CA ILE A 98 10.88 8.89 2.67
C ILE A 98 12.22 9.39 2.09
N GLN A 99 12.23 10.59 1.50
CA GLN A 99 13.44 11.23 0.99
C GLN A 99 14.38 11.62 2.12
N SER A 100 13.89 12.34 3.14
CA SER A 100 14.73 12.75 4.26
C SER A 100 15.25 11.56 5.06
N PHE A 101 14.44 10.50 5.18
CA PHE A 101 14.87 9.24 5.77
C PHE A 101 15.98 8.58 4.96
N ALA A 102 15.81 8.47 3.64
CA ALA A 102 16.82 7.87 2.76
C ALA A 102 18.13 8.66 2.77
N ASP A 103 18.07 9.99 2.78
CA ASP A 103 19.26 10.85 2.89
C ASP A 103 20.01 10.60 4.21
N LYS A 104 19.30 10.62 5.35
CA LYS A 104 19.90 10.34 6.66
C LYS A 104 20.48 8.93 6.76
N LEU A 105 19.78 7.93 6.22
CA LEU A 105 20.24 6.55 6.22
C LEU A 105 21.50 6.39 5.35
N PHE A 106 21.52 7.04 4.19
CA PHE A 106 22.66 7.05 3.29
C PHE A 106 23.90 7.68 3.94
N GLU A 107 23.74 8.80 4.64
CA GLU A 107 24.82 9.44 5.42
C GLU A 107 25.27 8.59 6.61
N GLN A 108 24.34 7.89 7.28
CA GLN A 108 24.66 7.02 8.41
C GLN A 108 25.48 5.80 7.98
N TRP A 109 25.08 5.13 6.90
CA TRP A 109 25.78 3.94 6.38
C TRP A 109 27.09 4.30 5.67
N PHE A 110 27.12 5.46 4.99
CA PHE A 110 28.26 5.89 4.21
C PHE A 110 28.66 7.31 4.63
N PRO A 111 29.42 7.47 5.73
CA PRO A 111 29.69 8.78 6.31
C PRO A 111 30.71 9.62 5.52
N THR A 112 31.44 9.02 4.57
CA THR A 112 32.42 9.73 3.75
C THR A 112 32.01 9.77 2.28
N PRO A 113 32.38 10.84 1.53
CA PRO A 113 32.10 10.92 0.09
C PRO A 113 32.65 9.73 -0.70
N GLU A 114 33.79 9.18 -0.30
CA GLU A 114 34.40 8.02 -0.94
C GLU A 114 33.55 6.75 -0.72
N ALA A 115 33.03 6.57 0.49
CA ALA A 115 32.13 5.46 0.81
C ALA A 115 30.80 5.59 0.05
N GLN A 116 30.31 6.82 -0.12
CA GLN A 116 29.06 7.12 -0.84
C GLN A 116 29.17 6.96 -2.36
N ALA A 117 30.35 7.18 -2.93
CA ALA A 117 30.53 7.41 -4.37
C ALA A 117 29.85 6.35 -5.26
N ASN A 118 29.92 5.07 -4.87
CA ASN A 118 29.43 3.92 -5.64
C ASN A 118 28.08 3.36 -5.15
N GLN A 119 27.41 4.08 -4.25
CA GLN A 119 26.25 3.56 -3.53
C GLN A 119 24.95 4.01 -4.16
N THR A 120 23.99 3.10 -4.22
CA THR A 120 22.58 3.37 -4.54
C THR A 120 21.72 2.80 -3.43
N LEU A 121 20.85 3.61 -2.86
CA LEU A 121 19.92 3.22 -1.83
C LEU A 121 18.49 3.44 -2.33
N LEU A 122 17.68 2.38 -2.32
CA LEU A 122 16.24 2.45 -2.58
C LEU A 122 15.50 2.13 -1.30
N VAL A 123 14.64 3.04 -0.85
CA VAL A 123 13.86 2.91 0.37
C VAL A 123 12.37 2.99 0.05
N LEU A 124 11.57 2.06 0.58
CA LEU A 124 10.12 2.02 0.45
C LEU A 124 9.43 2.00 1.81
N ASP A 125 8.45 2.88 1.99
CA ASP A 125 7.47 2.82 3.08
C ASP A 125 6.21 2.10 2.60
N ASN A 126 5.86 0.95 3.21
CA ASN A 126 4.71 0.16 2.77
C ASN A 126 3.35 0.75 3.18
N VAL A 127 3.29 1.64 4.16
CA VAL A 127 2.03 2.26 4.60
C VAL A 127 1.60 3.36 3.64
N THR A 128 2.56 4.17 3.16
CA THR A 128 2.27 5.25 2.21
C THR A 128 2.59 4.87 0.76
N ASN A 129 3.24 3.72 0.53
CA ASN A 129 3.80 3.30 -0.76
C ASN A 129 4.71 4.38 -1.37
N ASN A 130 5.36 5.18 -0.54
CA ASN A 130 6.32 6.18 -0.98
C ASN A 130 7.70 5.56 -1.12
N VAL A 131 8.42 5.98 -2.16
CA VAL A 131 9.76 5.46 -2.49
C VAL A 131 10.73 6.61 -2.68
N ALA A 132 11.94 6.43 -2.17
CA ALA A 132 13.08 7.29 -2.44
C ALA A 132 14.22 6.47 -3.02
N VAL A 133 14.93 7.06 -3.98
CA VAL A 133 16.20 6.53 -4.50
C VAL A 133 17.27 7.59 -4.25
N ARG A 134 18.34 7.20 -3.58
CA ARG A 134 19.50 8.05 -3.31
C ARG A 134 20.74 7.44 -3.93
N THR A 135 21.46 8.20 -4.74
CA THR A 135 22.66 7.76 -5.46
C THR A 135 23.89 8.56 -5.04
N GLY A 136 25.04 7.90 -5.04
CA GLY A 136 26.35 8.55 -4.89
C GLY A 136 26.82 9.26 -6.16
N ASP A 137 27.81 10.14 -6.01
CA ASP A 137 28.25 11.01 -7.12
C ASP A 137 28.83 10.25 -8.32
N ARG A 138 29.51 9.11 -8.11
CA ARG A 138 30.07 8.31 -9.22
C ARG A 138 28.97 7.54 -9.96
N VAL A 139 27.95 7.09 -9.23
CA VAL A 139 26.78 6.40 -9.79
C VAL A 139 26.04 7.28 -10.80
N LYS A 140 25.93 8.59 -10.53
CA LYS A 140 25.22 9.56 -11.38
C LYS A 140 25.68 9.64 -12.83
N ALA A 141 26.93 9.24 -13.10
CA ALA A 141 27.46 9.18 -14.47
C ALA A 141 26.79 8.09 -15.33
N THR A 142 26.23 7.06 -14.69
CA THR A 142 25.57 5.93 -15.37
C THR A 142 24.08 5.92 -15.11
N LEU A 143 23.68 6.06 -13.83
CA LEU A 143 22.30 6.18 -13.39
C LEU A 143 22.00 7.64 -13.12
N THR A 144 21.51 8.36 -14.13
CA THR A 144 21.19 9.79 -13.98
C THR A 144 20.06 10.01 -12.98
N ASP A 145 19.92 11.25 -12.49
CA ASP A 145 18.88 11.60 -11.53
C ASP A 145 17.47 11.37 -12.13
N GLU A 146 17.30 11.55 -13.44
CA GLU A 146 16.04 11.25 -14.15
C GLU A 146 15.72 9.75 -14.17
N ILE A 147 16.72 8.90 -14.41
CA ILE A 147 16.52 7.44 -14.40
C ILE A 147 16.23 6.97 -12.98
N ALA A 148 16.98 7.46 -11.98
CA ALA A 148 16.72 7.16 -10.57
C ALA A 148 15.29 7.54 -10.15
N GLN A 149 14.83 8.72 -10.58
CA GLN A 149 13.46 9.16 -10.36
C GLN A 149 12.43 8.28 -11.09
N SER A 150 12.68 7.90 -12.34
CA SER A 150 11.81 6.98 -13.09
C SER A 150 11.76 5.58 -12.46
N VAL A 151 12.87 5.06 -11.95
CA VAL A 151 12.88 3.80 -11.18
C VAL A 151 11.94 3.92 -9.97
N ALA A 152 12.06 4.99 -9.19
CA ALA A 152 11.21 5.21 -8.01
C ALA A 152 9.73 5.37 -8.36
N GLN A 153 9.41 6.22 -9.34
CA GLN A 153 8.02 6.69 -9.60
C GLN A 153 7.26 5.86 -10.65
N GLU A 154 7.96 5.05 -11.44
CA GLU A 154 7.37 4.25 -12.50
C GLU A 154 7.66 2.78 -12.26
N THR A 155 8.93 2.36 -12.27
CA THR A 155 9.29 0.93 -12.14
C THR A 155 8.79 0.32 -10.84
N VAL A 156 8.98 0.99 -9.70
CA VAL A 156 8.49 0.48 -8.42
C VAL A 156 6.98 0.74 -8.29
N MET A 157 6.49 1.93 -8.63
CA MET A 157 5.08 2.29 -8.38
C MET A 157 4.06 1.51 -9.21
N VAL A 158 4.38 1.13 -10.45
CA VAL A 158 3.44 0.43 -11.33
C VAL A 158 2.91 -0.86 -10.70
N PRO A 159 3.76 -1.82 -10.30
CA PRO A 159 3.29 -3.04 -9.63
C PRO A 159 2.65 -2.77 -8.25
N LEU A 160 3.06 -1.72 -7.53
CA LEU A 160 2.39 -1.36 -6.26
C LEU A 160 0.94 -0.90 -6.47
N ARG A 161 0.69 -0.13 -7.54
CA ARG A 161 -0.69 0.26 -7.92
C ARG A 161 -1.52 -0.94 -8.38
N GLN A 162 -0.86 -2.00 -8.88
CA GLN A 162 -1.50 -3.24 -9.29
C GLN A 162 -1.53 -4.27 -8.14
N ASP A 163 -2.27 -3.97 -7.07
CA ASP A 163 -2.48 -4.90 -5.95
C ASP A 163 -1.24 -5.11 -5.05
N ASN A 164 -0.49 -4.03 -4.77
CA ASN A 164 0.65 -4.06 -3.84
C ASN A 164 1.65 -5.19 -4.13
N LYS A 165 1.99 -5.42 -5.41
CA LYS A 165 2.92 -6.48 -5.81
C LYS A 165 4.36 -6.10 -5.45
N TYR A 166 4.70 -6.06 -4.16
CA TYR A 166 6.02 -5.65 -3.65
C TYR A 166 7.15 -6.50 -4.23
N ASN A 167 6.98 -7.83 -4.25
CA ASN A 167 7.97 -8.73 -4.85
C ASN A 167 8.29 -8.37 -6.30
N GLN A 168 7.26 -8.09 -7.12
CA GLN A 168 7.44 -7.68 -8.51
C GLN A 168 8.13 -6.31 -8.59
N ALA A 169 7.69 -5.36 -7.76
CA ALA A 169 8.24 -4.00 -7.72
C ALA A 169 9.75 -3.97 -7.48
N PHE A 170 10.21 -4.75 -6.50
CA PHE A 170 11.64 -4.84 -6.17
C PHE A 170 12.43 -5.67 -7.18
N LEU A 171 11.83 -6.71 -7.77
CA LEU A 171 12.47 -7.47 -8.86
C LEU A 171 12.66 -6.59 -10.10
N ASP A 172 11.63 -5.86 -10.53
CA ASP A 172 11.69 -4.96 -11.68
C ASP A 172 12.70 -3.83 -11.44
N ALA A 173 12.73 -3.27 -10.23
CA ALA A 173 13.72 -2.27 -9.85
C ALA A 173 15.14 -2.83 -9.85
N SER A 174 15.34 -4.04 -9.31
CA SER A 174 16.63 -4.74 -9.33
C SER A 174 17.11 -4.96 -10.77
N ASP A 175 16.27 -5.53 -11.63
CA ASP A 175 16.63 -5.84 -13.01
C ASP A 175 16.99 -4.56 -13.81
N ARG A 176 16.21 -3.48 -13.64
CA ARG A 176 16.48 -2.19 -14.30
C ARG A 176 17.75 -1.53 -13.76
N LEU A 177 17.94 -1.49 -12.44
CA LEU A 177 19.14 -0.90 -11.82
C LEU A 177 20.40 -1.68 -12.22
N VAL A 178 20.34 -3.02 -12.21
CA VAL A 178 21.45 -3.87 -12.66
C VAL A 178 21.79 -3.63 -14.12
N ALA A 179 20.80 -3.52 -15.01
CA ALA A 179 21.04 -3.22 -16.42
C ALA A 179 21.77 -1.87 -16.59
N VAL A 180 21.22 -0.80 -16.01
CA VAL A 180 21.78 0.55 -16.14
C VAL A 180 23.18 0.61 -15.52
N LEU A 181 23.35 0.15 -14.28
CA LEU A 181 24.63 0.23 -13.56
C LEU A 181 25.71 -0.71 -14.14
N SER A 182 25.33 -1.70 -14.94
CA SER A 182 26.25 -2.52 -15.75
C SER A 182 26.65 -1.87 -17.07
N GLY A 183 26.16 -0.66 -17.36
CA GLY A 183 26.39 0.06 -18.61
C GLY A 183 25.57 -0.46 -19.80
N GLN A 184 24.53 -1.26 -19.54
CA GLN A 184 23.57 -1.66 -20.58
C GLN A 184 22.58 -0.51 -20.83
N PRO A 185 21.92 -0.47 -22.01
CA PRO A 185 20.84 0.48 -22.26
C PRO A 185 19.72 0.34 -21.23
N ASP A 186 19.15 1.46 -20.78
CA ASP A 186 18.00 1.46 -19.87
C ASP A 186 16.81 0.75 -20.54
N PRO A 187 16.28 -0.35 -19.97
CA PRO A 187 15.10 -1.01 -20.50
C PRO A 187 13.82 -0.15 -20.36
N GLY A 188 13.87 0.89 -19.51
CA GLY A 188 12.74 1.75 -19.23
C GLY A 188 11.76 1.17 -18.20
N PRO A 189 10.68 1.90 -17.88
CA PRO A 189 9.64 1.43 -16.98
C PRO A 189 8.84 0.25 -17.57
N PRO A 190 8.23 -0.60 -16.73
CA PRO A 190 7.42 -1.72 -17.18
C PRO A 190 6.23 -1.23 -18.01
N VAL A 191 6.02 -1.87 -19.17
CA VAL A 191 4.88 -1.58 -20.05
C VAL A 191 3.62 -2.17 -19.41
N VAL A 192 2.70 -1.30 -18.98
CA VAL A 192 1.38 -1.72 -18.51
C VAL A 192 0.56 -2.16 -19.72
N GLU A 193 0.45 -3.46 -19.94
CA GLU A 193 -0.56 -3.99 -20.85
C GLU A 193 -1.93 -3.69 -20.24
N ASN A 194 -2.56 -2.62 -20.74
CA ASN A 194 -3.94 -2.29 -20.43
C ASN A 194 -4.85 -3.34 -21.09
N THR A 195 -4.91 -4.55 -20.55
CA THR A 195 -6.10 -5.40 -20.69
C THR A 195 -7.20 -4.77 -19.85
N VAL A 196 -7.69 -3.62 -20.30
CA VAL A 196 -8.98 -3.14 -19.86
C VAL A 196 -9.98 -4.11 -20.47
N LEU A 197 -10.31 -5.17 -19.74
CA LEU A 197 -11.68 -5.69 -19.83
C LEU A 197 -12.55 -4.57 -19.29
N VAL A 198 -12.79 -3.56 -20.12
CA VAL A 198 -13.99 -2.74 -20.01
C VAL A 198 -15.10 -3.74 -20.32
N GLU A 199 -15.51 -4.53 -19.34
CA GLU A 199 -16.90 -4.95 -19.29
C GLU A 199 -17.65 -3.62 -19.23
N GLY A 200 -18.05 -3.14 -20.41
CA GLY A 200 -18.81 -1.92 -20.52
C GLY A 200 -20.03 -2.10 -19.63
N THR A 201 -20.19 -1.20 -18.66
CA THR A 201 -21.46 -1.05 -17.93
C THR A 201 -22.59 -0.58 -18.85
N PHE A 202 -22.31 -0.44 -20.15
CA PHE A 202 -23.26 -0.18 -21.21
C PHE A 202 -23.83 -1.51 -21.71
N ALA A 203 -25.15 -1.64 -21.61
CA ALA A 203 -25.87 -2.71 -22.28
C ALA A 203 -25.56 -2.68 -23.77
N THR A 204 -25.29 -3.84 -24.37
CA THR A 204 -25.12 -3.95 -25.81
C THR A 204 -26.45 -3.63 -26.52
N PRO A 205 -26.43 -3.24 -27.81
CA PRO A 205 -27.66 -3.03 -28.58
C PRO A 205 -28.58 -4.27 -28.57
N GLU A 206 -27.99 -5.46 -28.49
CA GLU A 206 -28.67 -6.75 -28.43
C GLU A 206 -29.36 -7.00 -27.08
N ASP A 207 -28.76 -6.55 -25.97
CA ASP A 207 -29.37 -6.59 -24.63
C ASP A 207 -30.48 -5.53 -24.48
N THR A 208 -30.39 -4.43 -25.23
CA THR A 208 -31.39 -3.35 -25.24
C THR A 208 -32.67 -3.77 -25.98
N GLU A 209 -32.56 -4.55 -27.05
CA GLU A 209 -33.71 -5.02 -27.84
C GLU A 209 -34.58 -6.05 -27.07
N LYS A 210 -33.97 -6.84 -26.17
CA LYS A 210 -34.69 -7.82 -25.32
C LYS A 210 -35.32 -7.20 -24.07
N SER A 211 -35.11 -5.90 -23.82
CA SER A 211 -35.55 -5.25 -22.59
C SER A 211 -37.05 -4.94 -22.60
N ASN A 212 -37.79 -5.54 -21.67
CA ASN A 212 -39.21 -5.25 -21.44
C ASN A 212 -39.47 -3.92 -20.69
N ALA A 213 -38.42 -3.14 -20.41
CA ALA A 213 -38.54 -1.92 -19.60
C ALA A 213 -39.50 -0.88 -20.21
N THR A 214 -39.47 -0.71 -21.54
CA THR A 214 -40.34 0.24 -22.26
C THR A 214 -41.82 -0.10 -22.08
N VAL A 215 -42.18 -1.39 -22.10
CA VAL A 215 -43.56 -1.85 -21.93
C VAL A 215 -44.08 -1.50 -20.52
N TRP A 216 -43.26 -1.74 -19.50
CA TRP A 216 -43.59 -1.38 -18.12
C TRP A 216 -43.74 0.12 -17.93
N VAL A 217 -42.82 0.94 -18.48
CA VAL A 217 -42.89 2.40 -18.39
C VAL A 217 -44.18 2.94 -19.02
N VAL A 218 -44.56 2.47 -20.21
CA VAL A 218 -45.80 2.87 -20.87
C VAL A 218 -47.03 2.45 -20.06
N GLY A 219 -47.04 1.22 -19.51
CA GLY A 219 -48.11 0.75 -18.64
C GLY A 219 -48.30 1.63 -17.40
N PHE A 220 -47.20 1.99 -16.73
CA PHE A 220 -47.23 2.89 -15.57
C PHE A 220 -47.71 4.29 -15.93
N LEU A 221 -47.35 4.84 -17.09
CA LEU A 221 -47.81 6.16 -17.54
C LEU A 221 -49.33 6.19 -17.81
N ILE A 222 -49.87 5.15 -18.43
CA ILE A 222 -51.31 5.03 -18.67
C ILE A 222 -52.05 4.91 -17.34
N ALA A 223 -51.58 4.03 -16.45
CA ALA A 223 -52.17 3.86 -15.12
C ALA A 223 -52.13 5.18 -14.32
N ALA A 224 -50.99 5.87 -14.33
CA ALA A 224 -50.82 7.16 -13.65
C ALA A 224 -51.77 8.24 -14.17
N THR A 225 -52.20 8.16 -15.42
CA THR A 225 -53.13 9.13 -16.03
C THR A 225 -54.59 8.75 -15.79
N VAL A 226 -54.92 7.47 -15.92
CA VAL A 226 -56.31 6.98 -15.84
C VAL A 226 -56.78 6.88 -14.40
N ILE A 227 -55.93 6.44 -13.48
CA ILE A 227 -56.30 6.23 -12.06
C ILE A 227 -56.83 7.55 -11.46
N PRO A 228 -56.13 8.69 -11.48
CA PRO A 228 -56.62 9.93 -10.87
C PRO A 228 -57.97 10.38 -11.42
N MET A 229 -58.19 10.23 -12.73
CA MET A 229 -59.46 10.60 -13.37
C MET A 229 -60.60 9.66 -12.95
N ALA A 230 -60.36 8.34 -12.93
CA ALA A 230 -61.34 7.37 -12.47
C ALA A 230 -61.71 7.60 -10.99
N THR A 231 -60.71 7.84 -10.14
CA THR A 231 -60.93 8.17 -8.72
C THR A 231 -61.73 9.47 -8.58
N TYR A 232 -61.40 10.51 -9.36
CA TYR A 232 -62.12 11.79 -9.36
C TYR A 232 -63.61 11.63 -9.70
N TYR A 233 -63.95 10.93 -10.78
CA TYR A 233 -65.34 10.72 -11.16
C TYR A 233 -66.10 9.82 -10.17
N LEU A 234 -65.44 8.82 -9.57
CA LEU A 234 -66.05 7.99 -8.53
C LEU A 234 -66.39 8.82 -7.28
N TYR A 235 -65.51 9.75 -6.88
CA TYR A 235 -65.82 10.71 -5.81
C TYR A 235 -67.00 11.62 -6.16
N GLN A 236 -67.12 12.10 -7.41
CA GLN A 236 -68.27 12.91 -7.82
C GLN A 236 -69.59 12.16 -7.75
N ILE A 237 -69.61 10.88 -8.15
CA ILE A 237 -70.82 10.03 -8.10
C ILE A 237 -71.23 9.71 -6.66
N LEU A 238 -70.26 9.57 -5.74
CA LEU A 238 -70.54 9.28 -4.33
C LEU A 238 -70.96 10.52 -3.51
N GLN A 239 -70.71 11.73 -4.02
CA GLN A 239 -71.00 13.01 -3.34
C GLN A 239 -72.24 13.75 -3.89
N GLY A 240 -72.82 13.28 -4.99
CA GLY A 240 -74.10 13.77 -5.55
C GLY A 240 -75.25 12.84 -5.19
#